data_AF-A0A0D7E017-F1
#
_entry.id   AF-A0A0D7E017-F1
#
_cell.length_a   1.000
_cell.length_b   1.000
_cell.length_c   1.000
_cell.angle_alpha   90.00
_cell.angle_beta   90.00
_cell.angle_gamma   90.00
#
_symmetry.space_group_name_H-M   'P 1'
#
loop_
_entity.id
_entity.type
_entity.pdbx_description
1 polymer ?
#
loop_
_entity_poly.entity_id
_entity_poly.type
_entity_poly.pdbx_seq_one_letter_code
_entity_poly.pdbx_strand_id
1 'polypeptide(L)'
;LAASGGWLLVDEAFMDCTPQHSLAAHSHLPGLVVLRSFGKFFGLAGARLGFALAHDGLLRALEELLGPWAIAGPARWLGSTLL
;
A
#
# COMPACT_ATOMS: atom_id res chain seq x y z
N LEU A 1 -3.45 12.97 15.46
CA LEU A 1 -2.68 13.09 14.21
C LEU A 1 -3.54 13.71 13.12
N ALA A 2 -4.58 13.03 12.61
CA ALA A 2 -5.43 13.59 11.55
C ALA A 2 -6.09 14.93 11.93
N ALA A 3 -6.65 15.05 13.15
CA ALA A 3 -7.26 16.28 13.65
C ALA A 3 -6.28 17.47 13.75
N SER A 4 -4.97 17.21 13.72
CA SER A 4 -3.90 18.22 13.72
C SER A 4 -3.17 18.29 12.37
N GLY A 5 -3.76 17.75 11.30
CA GLY A 5 -3.18 17.73 9.95
C GLY A 5 -2.02 16.74 9.74
N GLY A 6 -1.72 15.88 10.71
CA GLY A 6 -0.64 14.90 10.64
C GLY A 6 -1.07 13.54 10.09
N TRP A 7 -0.11 12.77 9.58
CA TRP A 7 -0.31 11.41 9.08
C TRP A 7 0.27 10.36 10.03
N LEU A 8 -0.38 9.21 10.09
CA LEU A 8 0.11 7.98 10.69
C LEU A 8 0.45 7.01 9.56
N LEU A 9 1.75 6.74 9.37
CA LEU A 9 2.22 5.71 8.45
C LEU A 9 2.43 4.41 9.24
N VAL A 10 1.82 3.33 8.76
CA VAL A 10 1.95 1.99 9.33
C VAL A 10 2.55 1.08 8.28
N ASP A 11 3.75 0.56 8.53
CA ASP A 11 4.41 -0.41 7.66
C ASP A 11 3.95 -1.83 8.00
N GLU A 12 3.14 -2.40 7.11
CA GLU A 12 2.60 -3.75 7.19
C GLU A 12 3.28 -4.69 6.18
N ALA A 13 4.54 -4.43 5.82
CA ALA A 13 5.32 -5.29 4.93
C ALA A 13 5.45 -6.74 5.43
N PHE A 14 5.25 -6.98 6.74
CA PHE A 14 5.30 -8.31 7.34
C PHE A 14 3.96 -8.82 7.89
N MET A 15 2.85 -8.10 7.64
CA MET A 15 1.57 -8.39 8.29
C MET A 15 0.93 -9.71 7.82
N ASP A 16 1.45 -10.36 6.77
CA ASP A 16 0.92 -11.63 6.26
C ASP A 16 1.00 -12.79 7.28
N CYS A 17 1.91 -12.72 8.26
CA CYS A 17 1.97 -13.71 9.35
C CYS A 17 0.89 -13.53 10.42
N THR A 18 0.33 -12.33 10.56
CA THR A 18 -0.63 -11.99 11.61
C THR A 18 -1.74 -11.07 11.07
N PRO A 19 -2.45 -11.48 10.01
CA PRO A 19 -3.37 -10.60 9.28
C PRO A 19 -4.50 -10.03 10.15
N GLN A 20 -4.87 -10.73 11.23
CA GLN A 20 -5.87 -10.29 12.20
C GLN A 20 -5.52 -8.98 12.93
N HIS A 21 -4.25 -8.55 12.90
CA HIS A 21 -3.79 -7.30 13.50
C HIS A 21 -3.64 -6.16 12.49
N SER A 22 -3.96 -6.40 11.21
CA SER A 22 -3.86 -5.40 10.16
C SER A 22 -4.85 -4.24 10.39
N LEU A 23 -4.38 -3.03 10.10
CA LEU A 23 -5.18 -1.81 10.06
C LEU A 23 -5.73 -1.51 8.65
N ALA A 24 -5.48 -2.38 7.66
CA ALA A 24 -5.92 -2.19 6.28
C ALA A 24 -7.43 -1.89 6.15
N ALA A 25 -8.28 -2.55 6.95
CA ALA A 25 -9.73 -2.30 6.94
C ALA A 25 -10.11 -0.86 7.35
N HIS A 26 -9.22 -0.17 8.07
CA HIS A 26 -9.41 1.19 8.57
C HIS A 26 -8.75 2.24 7.66
N SER A 27 -8.12 1.85 6.53
CA SER A 27 -7.37 2.76 5.67
C SER A 27 -8.22 3.88 5.06
N HIS A 28 -9.55 3.76 5.10
CA HIS A 28 -10.49 4.80 4.70
C HIS A 28 -10.46 6.03 5.63
N LEU A 29 -9.89 5.92 6.85
CA LEU A 29 -9.82 7.02 7.79
C LEU A 29 -8.80 8.09 7.33
N PRO A 30 -9.16 9.39 7.32
CA PRO A 30 -8.23 10.45 6.98
C PRO A 30 -6.98 10.43 7.87
N GLY A 31 -5.81 10.61 7.26
CA GLY A 31 -4.52 10.65 7.95
C GLY A 31 -3.94 9.28 8.34
N LEU A 32 -4.59 8.16 8.02
CA LEU A 32 -3.97 6.83 8.10
C LEU A 32 -3.47 6.39 6.73
N VAL A 33 -2.22 5.90 6.68
CA VAL A 33 -1.62 5.28 5.50
C VAL A 33 -1.04 3.93 5.92
N VAL A 34 -1.49 2.86 5.28
CA VAL A 34 -0.98 1.50 5.51
C VAL A 34 -0.18 1.07 4.28
N LEU A 35 1.07 0.66 4.50
CA LEU A 35 1.96 0.19 3.44
C LEU A 35 2.05 -1.32 3.45
N ARG A 36 1.89 -1.97 2.29
CA ARG A 36 1.99 -3.42 2.13
C ARG A 36 3.07 -3.77 1.11
N SER A 37 3.71 -4.92 1.27
CA SER A 37 4.79 -5.37 0.37
C SER A 37 4.47 -6.73 -0.23
N PHE A 38 4.65 -6.85 -1.54
CA PHE A 38 4.59 -8.13 -2.23
C PHE A 38 5.95 -8.87 -2.22
N GLY A 39 6.99 -8.26 -1.63
CA GLY A 39 8.35 -8.75 -1.77
C GLY A 39 8.78 -9.79 -0.73
N LYS A 40 8.05 -9.91 0.38
CA LYS A 40 8.46 -10.71 1.55
C LYS A 40 7.98 -12.15 1.41
N PHE A 41 6.79 -12.46 1.91
CA PHE A 41 6.28 -13.82 1.99
C PHE A 41 5.99 -14.48 0.64
N PHE A 42 5.83 -13.68 -0.42
CA PHE A 42 5.67 -14.19 -1.78
C PHE A 42 7.01 -14.52 -2.47
N GLY A 43 8.17 -14.21 -1.86
CA GLY A 43 9.48 -14.46 -2.46
C GLY A 43 9.81 -13.59 -3.68
N LEU A 44 9.04 -12.51 -3.90
CA LEU A 44 9.08 -11.68 -5.11
C LEU A 44 9.70 -10.29 -4.86
N ALA A 45 10.71 -10.20 -3.99
CA ALA A 45 11.37 -8.92 -3.66
C ALA A 45 11.89 -8.15 -4.88
N GLY A 46 12.32 -8.89 -5.92
CA GLY A 46 12.79 -8.33 -7.20
C GLY A 46 11.69 -7.75 -8.09
N ALA A 47 10.42 -8.08 -7.86
CA ALA A 47 9.30 -7.50 -8.61
C ALA A 47 9.07 -6.02 -8.26
N ARG A 48 9.62 -5.55 -7.13
CA ARG A 48 9.50 -4.15 -6.65
C ARG A 48 8.03 -3.68 -6.58
N LEU A 49 7.14 -4.57 -6.16
CA LEU A 49 5.71 -4.31 -6.05
C LEU A 49 5.32 -4.07 -4.58
N GLY A 50 4.65 -2.94 -4.33
CA GLY A 50 4.10 -2.56 -3.04
C GLY A 50 2.80 -1.79 -3.20
N PHE A 51 2.06 -1.65 -2.10
CA PHE A 51 0.74 -1.04 -2.10
C PHE A 51 0.64 -0.02 -0.97
N ALA A 52 -0.06 1.08 -1.23
CA ALA A 52 -0.47 2.04 -0.23
C ALA A 52 -1.99 2.02 -0.13
N LEU A 53 -2.50 1.79 1.08
CA LEU A 53 -3.92 1.88 1.40
C LEU A 53 -4.11 3.15 2.22
N ALA A 54 -4.96 4.05 1.75
CA ALA A 54 -5.23 5.33 2.39
C ALA A 54 -6.59 5.88 1.95
N HIS A 55 -7.00 6.99 2.55
CA HIS A 55 -8.19 7.73 2.13
C HIS A 55 -8.10 8.19 0.67
N ASP A 56 -9.20 8.10 -0.09
CA ASP A 56 -9.28 8.36 -1.53
C ASP A 56 -8.61 9.66 -1.99
N GLY A 57 -8.78 10.74 -1.23
CA GLY A 57 -8.18 12.03 -1.57
C GLY A 57 -6.64 11.98 -1.64
N LEU A 58 -6.00 11.20 -0.76
CA LEU A 58 -4.55 11.00 -0.80
C LEU A 58 -4.16 10.04 -1.92
N LEU A 59 -4.96 8.99 -2.17
CA LEU A 59 -4.69 8.05 -3.26
C LEU A 59 -4.71 8.74 -4.63
N ARG A 60 -5.67 9.65 -4.87
CA ARG A 60 -5.72 10.45 -6.11
C ARG A 60 -4.48 11.34 -6.25
N ALA A 61 -4.08 12.02 -5.18
CA ALA A 61 -2.87 12.84 -5.20
C ALA A 61 -1.60 12.01 -5.47
N LEU A 62 -1.52 10.80 -4.90
CA LEU A 62 -0.43 9.86 -5.17
C LEU A 62 -0.45 9.36 -6.62
N GLU A 63 -1.62 9.05 -7.16
CA GLU A 63 -1.77 8.62 -8.56
C GLU A 63 -1.34 9.71 -9.54
N GLU A 64 -1.73 10.96 -9.30
CA GLU A 64 -1.28 12.12 -10.07
C GLU A 64 0.25 12.30 -9.99
N LEU A 65 0.84 12.16 -8.80
CA LEU A 65 2.27 12.30 -8.59
C LEU A 65 3.09 11.18 -9.24
N LEU A 66 2.62 9.94 -9.15
CA LEU A 66 3.30 8.75 -9.66
C LEU A 66 3.18 8.62 -11.18
N GLY A 67 2.06 9.07 -11.75
CA GLY A 67 1.77 8.98 -13.17
C GLY A 67 1.57 7.55 -13.68
N PRO A 68 1.37 7.39 -15.01
CA PRO A 68 0.88 6.14 -15.59
C PRO A 68 1.89 4.97 -15.60
N TRP A 69 3.18 5.25 -15.41
CA TRP A 69 4.28 4.29 -15.61
C TRP A 69 5.07 3.95 -14.33
N ALA A 70 4.42 4.08 -13.17
CA ALA A 70 5.07 3.90 -11.87
C ALA A 70 5.58 2.48 -11.57
N ILE A 71 5.10 1.47 -12.29
CA ILE A 71 5.39 0.05 -12.04
C ILE A 71 5.65 -0.67 -13.37
N ALA A 72 6.65 -1.56 -13.39
CA ALA A 72 6.96 -2.40 -14.54
C ALA A 72 5.79 -3.32 -14.91
N GLY A 73 5.56 -3.53 -16.21
CA GLY A 73 4.45 -4.34 -16.73
C GLY A 73 4.31 -5.73 -16.07
N PRO A 74 5.39 -6.55 -15.97
CA PRO A 74 5.33 -7.85 -15.31
C PRO A 74 4.92 -7.77 -13.84
N ALA A 75 5.38 -6.74 -13.11
CA ALA A 75 5.01 -6.54 -11.71
C ALA A 75 3.53 -6.13 -11.57
N ARG A 76 3.00 -5.31 -12.49
CA ARG A 76 1.56 -5.01 -12.55
C ARG A 76 0.72 -6.26 -12.81
N TRP A 77 1.13 -7.09 -13.76
CA TRP A 77 0.43 -8.34 -14.08
C TRP A 77 0.42 -9.33 -12.91
N LEU A 78 1.55 -9.46 -12.20
CA LEU A 78 1.61 -10.26 -10.98
C LEU A 78 0.63 -9.72 -9.93
N GLY A 79 0.63 -8.39 -9.72
CA GLY A 79 -0.26 -7.74 -8.75
C GLY A 79 -1.75 -7.92 -9.07
N SER A 80 -2.16 -7.89 -10.34
CA SER A 80 -3.57 -8.04 -10.72
C SER A 80 -4.08 -9.48 -10.76
N THR A 81 -3.17 -10.46 -10.71
CA THR A 81 -3.53 -11.89 -10.86
C THR A 81 -3.46 -12.64 -9.52
N LEU A 82 -2.61 -12.18 -8.60
CA LEU A 82 -2.33 -12.85 -7.33
C LEU A 82 -3.04 -12.21 -6.12
N LEU A 83 -3.69 -11.06 -6.30
CA LEU A 83 -4.46 -10.32 -5.29
C LEU A 83 -5.87 -10.07 -5.79
#